data_AF-A0A256XNE6-F1
#
_entry.id   AF-A0A256XNE6-F1
#
_cell.length_a   1.000
_cell.length_b   1.000
_cell.length_c   1.000
_cell.angle_alpha   90.00
_cell.angle_beta   90.00
_cell.angle_gamma   90.00
#
_symmetry.space_group_name_H-M   'P 1'
#
loop_
_entity.id
_entity.type
_entity.pdbx_description
1 polymer ?
#
loop_
_entity_poly.entity_id
_entity_poly.type
_entity_poly.pdbx_seq_one_letter_code
_entity_poly.pdbx_strand_id
1 'polypeptide(L)'
;MQMGAINTKQSKFKIKDLLLLPKLFLVITVVLIMWVVIVLSGPMFGVFEPDWAGLSPSLWLLMVSIFIGIFIVIDIILYATPRFFVDQSKLEFSTVELPEIENRNGKQVHEFTYPVGVKGGVFSKTYVQIEQNKILRIRNLMIKKEEIWKK
;
A
#
# COMPACT_ATOMS: atom_id res chain seq x y z
N MET A 1 -44.91 4.33 -13.52
CA MET A 1 -43.60 3.82 -13.96
C MET A 1 -42.65 3.84 -12.77
N GLN A 2 -42.37 2.68 -12.18
CA GLN A 2 -41.45 2.57 -11.05
C GLN A 2 -40.03 2.43 -11.61
N MET A 3 -39.16 3.39 -11.30
CA MET A 3 -37.73 3.30 -11.58
C MET A 3 -37.10 2.38 -10.53
N GLY A 4 -36.65 1.20 -10.99
CA GLY A 4 -35.91 0.24 -10.18
C GLY A 4 -34.53 0.78 -9.80
N ALA A 5 -34.20 0.72 -8.51
CA ALA A 5 -32.89 1.03 -7.99
C ALA A 5 -31.88 -0.05 -8.41
N ILE A 6 -30.89 0.33 -9.21
CA ILE A 6 -29.75 -0.52 -9.57
C ILE A 6 -28.86 -0.61 -8.33
N ASN A 7 -28.92 -1.75 -7.65
CA ASN A 7 -28.12 -2.04 -6.47
C ASN A 7 -26.71 -2.47 -6.92
N THR A 8 -25.83 -1.51 -7.18
CA THR A 8 -24.42 -1.77 -7.48
C THR A 8 -23.71 -2.17 -6.19
N LYS A 9 -23.72 -3.48 -5.92
CA LYS A 9 -22.95 -4.11 -4.84
C LYS A 9 -21.47 -3.98 -5.17
N GLN A 10 -20.86 -2.84 -4.83
CA GLN A 10 -19.42 -2.67 -4.93
C GLN A 10 -18.75 -3.66 -3.96
N SER A 11 -18.14 -4.68 -4.56
CA SER A 11 -17.25 -5.62 -3.88
C SER A 11 -16.14 -4.82 -3.18
N LYS A 12 -16.18 -4.75 -1.85
CA LYS A 12 -15.11 -4.18 -1.04
C LYS A 12 -13.90 -5.14 -1.08
N PHE A 13 -13.16 -5.12 -2.18
CA PHE A 13 -11.91 -5.85 -2.31
C PHE A 13 -10.92 -5.29 -1.28
N LYS A 14 -10.52 -6.10 -0.29
CA LYS A 14 -9.63 -5.64 0.78
C LYS A 14 -8.22 -5.51 0.20
N ILE A 15 -7.60 -4.34 0.38
CA ILE A 15 -6.22 -4.04 -0.08
C ILE A 15 -5.19 -5.08 0.44
N LYS A 16 -5.48 -5.70 1.60
CA LYS A 16 -4.65 -6.76 2.19
C LYS A 16 -4.54 -8.00 1.29
N ASP A 17 -5.59 -8.34 0.55
CA ASP A 17 -5.60 -9.50 -0.35
C ASP A 17 -4.74 -9.22 -1.60
N LEU A 18 -4.69 -7.95 -2.05
CA LEU A 18 -3.82 -7.51 -3.15
C LEU A 18 -2.32 -7.62 -2.78
N LEU A 19 -1.96 -7.43 -1.51
CA LEU A 19 -0.57 -7.54 -1.03
C LEU A 19 -0.10 -9.00 -0.85
N LEU A 20 -1.04 -9.95 -0.79
CA LEU A 20 -0.74 -11.38 -0.70
C LEU A 20 -0.53 -12.03 -2.07
N LEU A 21 -1.17 -11.50 -3.13
CA LEU A 21 -1.01 -11.97 -4.50
C LEU A 21 0.45 -12.07 -4.98
N PRO A 22 1.32 -11.06 -4.83
CA PRO A 22 2.69 -11.13 -5.34
C PRO A 22 3.55 -12.17 -4.62
N LYS A 23 3.29 -12.43 -3.32
CA LYS A 23 3.99 -13.49 -2.58
C LYS A 23 3.58 -14.88 -3.07
N LEU A 24 2.28 -15.11 -3.26
CA LEU A 24 1.76 -16.37 -3.79
C LEU A 24 2.30 -16.63 -5.20
N PHE A 25 2.34 -15.59 -6.01
CA PHE A 25 2.88 -15.63 -7.36
C PHE A 25 4.34 -16.05 -7.40
N LEU A 26 5.19 -15.45 -6.56
CA LEU A 26 6.61 -15.81 -6.47
C LEU A 26 6.79 -17.29 -6.14
N VAL A 27 6.00 -17.81 -5.18
CA VAL A 27 6.03 -19.23 -4.82
C VAL A 27 5.64 -20.11 -6.00
N ILE A 28 4.58 -19.76 -6.73
CA ILE A 28 4.14 -20.51 -7.92
C ILE A 28 5.22 -20.52 -8.99
N THR A 29 5.89 -19.39 -9.24
CA THR A 29 6.98 -19.31 -10.22
C THR A 29 8.15 -20.22 -9.84
N VAL A 30 8.56 -20.24 -8.56
CA VAL A 30 9.64 -21.12 -8.09
C VAL A 30 9.28 -22.59 -8.28
N VAL A 31 8.05 -22.98 -7.94
CA VAL A 31 7.55 -24.34 -8.14
C VAL A 31 7.53 -24.70 -9.64
N LEU A 32 7.09 -23.79 -10.50
CA LEU A 32 7.06 -23.98 -11.95
C LEU A 32 8.47 -24.21 -12.53
N ILE A 33 9.44 -23.38 -12.13
CA ILE A 33 10.84 -23.53 -12.58
C ILE A 33 11.40 -24.87 -12.13
N MET A 34 11.19 -25.24 -10.85
CA MET A 34 11.63 -26.53 -10.33
C MET A 34 11.03 -27.70 -11.12
N TRP A 35 9.74 -27.62 -11.45
CA TRP A 35 9.08 -28.63 -12.28
C TRP A 35 9.71 -28.77 -13.67
N VAL A 36 9.97 -27.64 -14.34
CA VAL A 36 10.60 -27.64 -15.68
C VAL A 36 12.00 -28.28 -15.62
N VAL A 37 12.79 -28.00 -14.59
CA VAL A 37 14.11 -28.62 -14.41
C VAL A 37 13.98 -30.14 -14.31
N ILE A 38 13.00 -30.66 -13.55
CA ILE A 38 12.73 -32.09 -13.45
C ILE A 38 12.37 -32.67 -14.81
N VAL A 39 11.43 -32.05 -15.53
CA VAL A 39 10.98 -32.48 -16.85
C VAL A 39 12.13 -32.57 -17.86
N LEU A 40 12.99 -31.55 -17.89
CA LEU A 40 14.15 -31.50 -18.78
C LEU A 40 15.26 -32.48 -18.39
N SER A 41 15.38 -32.79 -17.09
CA SER A 41 16.41 -33.70 -16.59
C SER A 41 16.12 -35.17 -16.92
N GLY A 42 14.86 -35.58 -16.98
CA GLY A 42 14.47 -36.98 -17.23
C GLY A 42 15.09 -37.58 -18.49
N PRO A 43 14.94 -36.94 -19.66
CA PRO A 43 15.54 -37.42 -20.91
C PRO A 43 17.07 -37.34 -20.91
N MET A 44 17.68 -36.39 -20.18
CA MET A 44 19.15 -36.28 -20.11
C MET A 44 19.80 -37.49 -19.45
N PHE A 45 19.13 -38.11 -18.47
CA PHE A 45 19.63 -39.32 -17.83
C PHE A 45 19.33 -40.60 -18.62
N GLY A 46 18.64 -40.50 -19.76
CA GLY A 46 18.28 -41.65 -20.60
C GLY A 46 17.25 -42.59 -19.95
N VAL A 47 16.64 -42.19 -18.82
CA VAL A 47 15.68 -43.00 -18.06
C VAL A 47 14.27 -42.87 -18.64
N PHE A 48 13.97 -41.73 -19.27
CA PHE A 48 12.63 -41.38 -19.74
C PHE A 48 12.65 -40.95 -21.20
N GLU A 49 11.59 -41.28 -21.94
CA GLU A 49 11.38 -40.79 -23.31
C GLU A 49 11.23 -39.26 -23.32
N PRO A 50 11.57 -38.55 -24.42
CA PRO A 50 11.51 -37.09 -24.47
C PRO A 50 10.15 -36.48 -24.06
N ASP A 51 9.06 -37.20 -24.30
CA ASP A 51 7.69 -36.74 -24.04
C ASP A 51 7.08 -37.35 -22.77
N TRP A 52 7.91 -37.92 -21.88
CA TRP A 52 7.46 -38.64 -20.67
C TRP A 52 6.56 -37.81 -19.74
N ALA A 53 6.73 -36.49 -19.76
CA ALA A 53 5.94 -35.55 -18.97
C ALA A 53 4.66 -35.07 -19.71
N GLY A 54 4.19 -35.84 -20.69
CA GLY A 54 2.97 -35.61 -21.47
C GLY A 54 3.09 -34.57 -22.58
N LEU A 55 4.16 -33.77 -22.59
CA LEU A 55 4.47 -32.79 -23.62
C LEU A 55 5.95 -32.86 -23.95
N SER A 56 6.30 -32.48 -25.17
CA SER A 56 7.70 -32.40 -25.56
C SER A 56 8.44 -31.28 -24.82
N PRO A 57 9.77 -31.38 -24.69
CA PRO A 57 10.57 -30.37 -23.98
C PRO A 57 10.41 -28.97 -24.57
N SER A 58 10.25 -28.87 -25.89
CA SER A 58 10.03 -27.60 -26.59
C SER A 58 8.68 -26.98 -26.25
N LEU A 59 7.61 -27.78 -26.14
CA LEU A 59 6.30 -27.28 -25.71
C LEU A 59 6.31 -26.84 -24.24
N TRP A 60 6.99 -27.57 -23.35
CA TRP A 60 7.16 -27.17 -21.96
C TRP A 60 7.85 -25.81 -21.85
N LEU A 61 8.95 -25.59 -22.57
CA LEU A 61 9.66 -24.31 -22.62
C LEU A 61 8.77 -23.19 -23.16
N LEU A 62 8.02 -23.45 -24.23
CA LEU A 62 7.12 -22.47 -24.84
C LEU A 62 6.00 -22.05 -23.87
N MET A 63 5.35 -23.02 -23.22
CA MET A 63 4.31 -22.76 -22.23
C MET A 63 4.83 -21.91 -21.08
N VAL A 64 5.99 -22.28 -20.52
CA VAL A 64 6.63 -21.56 -19.42
C VAL A 64 7.01 -20.15 -19.83
N SER A 65 7.53 -19.96 -21.06
CA SER A 65 7.82 -18.63 -21.59
C SER A 65 6.58 -17.76 -21.70
N ILE A 66 5.45 -18.31 -22.15
CA ILE A 66 4.17 -17.59 -22.22
C ILE A 66 3.69 -17.22 -20.81
N PHE A 67 3.73 -18.17 -19.88
CA PHE A 67 3.33 -17.94 -18.49
C PHE A 67 4.18 -16.84 -17.85
N ILE A 68 5.50 -16.88 -18.00
CA ILE A 68 6.41 -15.83 -17.53
C ILE A 68 6.09 -14.48 -18.18
N GLY A 69 5.78 -14.45 -19.48
CA GLY A 69 5.37 -13.23 -20.17
C GLY A 69 4.10 -12.61 -19.59
N ILE A 70 3.04 -13.42 -19.41
CA ILE A 70 1.79 -12.98 -18.76
C ILE A 70 2.07 -12.47 -17.35
N PHE A 71 2.91 -13.18 -16.62
CA PHE A 71 3.34 -12.85 -15.28
C PHE A 71 4.02 -11.48 -15.21
N ILE A 72 4.96 -11.20 -16.11
CA ILE A 72 5.60 -9.88 -16.19
C ILE A 72 4.57 -8.78 -16.48
N VAL A 73 3.62 -9.03 -17.39
CA VAL A 73 2.56 -8.04 -17.69
C VAL A 73 1.68 -7.77 -16.48
N ILE A 74 1.28 -8.81 -15.74
CA ILE A 74 0.50 -8.66 -14.50
C ILE A 74 1.29 -7.89 -13.45
N ASP A 75 2.58 -8.17 -13.30
CA ASP A 75 3.44 -7.48 -12.34
C ASP A 75 3.61 -5.99 -12.69
N ILE A 76 3.78 -5.66 -13.98
CA ILE A 76 3.81 -4.26 -14.46
C ILE A 76 2.48 -3.57 -14.16
N ILE A 77 1.35 -4.23 -14.42
CA ILE A 77 0.02 -3.68 -14.09
C ILE A 77 -0.09 -3.46 -12.58
N LEU A 78 0.28 -4.44 -11.77
CA LEU A 78 0.26 -4.35 -10.31
C LEU A 78 1.25 -3.33 -9.74
N TYR A 79 2.34 -3.02 -10.44
CA TYR A 79 3.28 -1.97 -10.05
C TYR A 79 2.80 -0.58 -10.45
N ALA A 80 2.13 -0.45 -11.60
CA ALA A 80 1.56 0.80 -12.08
C ALA A 80 0.25 1.19 -11.36
N THR A 81 -0.57 0.20 -11.00
CA THR A 81 -1.90 0.37 -10.39
C THR A 81 -1.90 0.98 -8.97
N PRO A 82 -0.94 0.73 -8.04
CA PRO A 82 -0.94 1.37 -6.73
C PRO A 82 -0.77 2.89 -6.83
N ARG A 83 -0.19 3.43 -7.91
CA ARG A 83 -0.17 4.88 -8.15
C ARG A 83 -1.55 5.48 -8.45
N PHE A 84 -2.52 4.67 -8.89
CA PHE A 84 -3.88 5.09 -9.19
C PHE A 84 -4.91 4.72 -8.10
N PHE A 85 -4.67 3.64 -7.35
CA PHE A 85 -5.61 3.16 -6.32
C PHE A 85 -5.18 3.43 -4.88
N VAL A 86 -3.89 3.71 -4.64
CA VAL A 86 -3.48 4.31 -3.37
C VAL A 86 -3.73 5.81 -3.50
N ASP A 87 -4.98 6.18 -3.26
CA ASP A 87 -5.32 7.54 -2.91
C ASP A 87 -4.35 7.97 -1.80
N GLN A 88 -3.44 8.89 -2.13
CA GLN A 88 -2.43 9.41 -1.21
C GLN A 88 -3.07 10.07 0.03
N SER A 89 -4.39 10.20 0.05
CA SER A 89 -5.20 10.59 1.21
C SER A 89 -5.24 9.56 2.35
N LYS A 90 -4.89 8.29 2.12
CA LYS A 90 -4.98 7.20 3.09
C LYS A 90 -3.66 6.61 3.59
N LEU A 91 -2.57 7.37 3.48
CA LEU A 91 -1.52 7.31 4.49
C LEU A 91 -2.04 8.01 5.75
N GLU A 92 -3.14 7.46 6.29
CA GLU A 92 -3.64 7.77 7.61
C GLU A 92 -2.53 7.34 8.57
N PHE A 93 -1.82 8.36 9.07
CA PHE A 93 -1.13 8.34 10.34
C PHE A 93 -2.05 7.68 11.37
N SER A 94 -1.95 6.36 11.47
CA SER A 94 -2.56 5.61 12.56
C SER A 94 -2.01 6.18 13.86
N THR A 95 -2.93 6.51 14.74
CA THR A 95 -2.74 6.74 16.17
C THR A 95 -1.97 7.99 16.58
N VAL A 96 -2.52 9.17 16.32
CA VAL A 96 -2.44 10.28 17.28
C VAL A 96 -3.80 10.93 17.34
N GLU A 97 -4.41 10.95 18.53
CA GLU A 97 -5.69 11.58 18.84
C GLU A 97 -5.81 12.94 18.13
N LEU A 98 -6.76 13.09 17.20
CA LEU A 98 -6.90 14.31 16.41
C LEU A 98 -7.19 15.49 17.37
N PRO A 99 -6.35 16.53 17.38
CA PRO A 99 -6.59 17.69 18.20
C PRO A 99 -7.75 18.53 17.65
N GLU A 100 -8.37 19.31 18.56
CA GLU A 100 -9.52 20.19 18.30
C GLU A 100 -9.36 21.01 17.02
N ILE A 101 -10.35 20.92 16.13
CA ILE A 101 -10.36 21.62 14.84
C ILE A 101 -10.91 23.03 15.08
N GLU A 102 -10.02 24.03 15.11
CA GLU A 102 -10.43 25.43 15.05
C GLU A 102 -10.51 25.87 13.58
N ASN A 103 -11.70 26.32 13.14
CA ASN A 103 -11.86 26.96 11.83
C ASN A 103 -11.46 28.44 11.94
N ARG A 104 -10.35 28.83 11.28
CA ARG A 104 -9.91 30.23 11.21
C ARG A 104 -9.81 30.64 9.73
N ASN A 105 -10.56 31.68 9.33
CA ASN A 105 -10.59 32.19 7.94
C ASN A 105 -10.87 31.14 6.85
N GLY A 106 -11.83 30.25 7.07
CA GLY A 106 -12.25 29.24 6.07
C GLY A 106 -11.26 28.07 5.86
N LYS A 107 -10.13 28.05 6.58
CA LYS A 107 -9.13 26.98 6.55
C LYS A 107 -9.27 26.09 7.79
N GLN A 108 -9.17 24.78 7.60
CA GLN A 108 -9.15 23.81 8.69
C GLN A 108 -7.77 23.86 9.34
N VAL A 109 -7.70 24.25 10.62
CA VAL A 109 -6.45 24.30 11.37
C VAL A 109 -6.41 23.16 12.36
N HIS A 110 -5.43 22.27 12.21
CA HIS A 110 -5.15 21.22 13.19
C HIS A 110 -4.10 21.73 14.17
N GLU A 111 -4.42 21.85 15.46
CA GLU A 111 -3.48 22.35 16.48
C GLU A 111 -2.81 21.21 17.26
N PHE A 112 -1.56 20.91 16.98
CA PHE A 112 -0.78 19.95 17.76
C PHE A 112 0.03 20.66 18.84
N THR A 113 -0.20 20.35 20.12
CA THR A 113 0.55 20.94 21.25
C THR A 113 1.52 19.92 21.85
N TYR A 114 2.80 20.30 21.94
CA TYR A 114 3.85 19.52 22.58
C TYR A 114 4.48 20.34 23.74
N PRO A 115 4.61 19.77 24.96
CA PRO A 115 4.09 18.47 25.39
C PRO A 115 2.56 18.45 25.53
N VAL A 116 1.98 17.26 25.40
CA VAL A 116 0.52 17.03 25.39
C VAL A 116 -0.10 17.40 26.75
N GLY A 117 -1.23 18.12 26.75
CA GLY A 117 -2.00 18.42 27.97
C GLY A 117 -1.55 19.64 28.78
N VAL A 118 -0.55 20.41 28.32
CA VAL A 118 -0.08 21.59 29.06
C VAL A 118 -0.95 22.82 28.81
N LYS A 119 -1.55 23.37 29.88
CA LYS A 119 -2.33 24.61 29.86
C LYS A 119 -1.51 25.79 30.41
N GLY A 120 -1.07 26.67 29.50
CA GLY A 120 -0.31 27.88 29.84
C GLY A 120 1.20 27.77 29.61
N GLY A 121 1.90 28.90 29.59
CA GLY A 121 3.32 29.00 29.18
C GLY A 121 3.53 29.84 27.91
N VAL A 122 4.78 30.10 27.55
CA VAL A 122 5.15 30.71 26.25
C VAL A 122 5.37 29.59 25.26
N PHE A 123 4.70 29.66 24.11
CA PHE A 123 4.79 28.65 23.08
C PHE A 123 5.29 29.24 21.76
N SER A 124 6.19 28.52 21.09
CA SER A 124 6.49 28.74 19.68
C SER A 124 5.35 28.17 18.85
N LYS A 125 4.90 28.93 17.85
CA LYS A 125 3.87 28.51 16.90
C LYS A 125 4.49 28.39 15.52
N THR A 126 4.50 27.19 14.97
CA THR A 126 4.93 26.92 13.60
C THR A 126 3.72 26.53 12.77
N TYR A 127 3.54 27.19 11.62
CA TYR A 127 2.46 26.88 10.69
C TYR A 127 3.04 26.12 9.50
N VAL A 128 2.57 24.90 9.29
CA VAL A 128 2.95 24.05 8.17
C VAL A 128 1.71 23.86 7.30
N GLN A 129 1.81 24.25 6.03
CA GLN A 129 0.72 24.06 5.08
C GLN A 129 0.74 22.60 4.60
N ILE A 130 -0.35 21.86 4.86
CA ILE A 130 -0.49 20.46 4.40
C ILE A 130 -1.21 20.44 3.04
N GLU A 131 -2.28 21.22 2.89
CA GLU A 131 -3.07 21.33 1.65
C GLU A 131 -3.47 22.78 1.38
N GLN A 132 -4.11 23.05 0.23
CA GLN A 132 -4.63 24.37 -0.13
C GLN A 132 -5.57 24.95 0.95
N ASN A 133 -6.31 24.09 1.65
CA ASN A 133 -7.26 24.51 2.70
C ASN A 133 -6.98 23.93 4.11
N LYS A 134 -5.84 23.27 4.33
CA LYS A 134 -5.48 22.68 5.63
C LYS A 134 -4.13 23.19 6.11
N ILE A 135 -4.11 23.69 7.34
CA ILE A 135 -2.90 24.19 8.01
C ILE A 135 -2.68 23.39 9.28
N LEU A 136 -1.49 22.81 9.44
CA LEU A 136 -1.04 22.26 10.70
C LEU A 136 -0.38 23.37 11.51
N ARG A 137 -0.88 23.57 12.72
CA ARG A 137 -0.29 24.48 13.69
C ARG A 137 0.39 23.65 14.76
N ILE A 138 1.71 23.69 14.78
CA ILE A 138 2.52 23.04 15.81
C ILE A 138 2.79 24.09 16.90
N ARG A 139 2.38 23.78 18.12
CA ARG A 139 2.57 24.60 19.31
C ARG A 139 3.58 23.90 20.23
N ASN A 140 4.80 24.42 20.29
CA ASN A 140 5.85 23.85 21.13
C ASN A 140 6.07 24.74 22.37
N LEU A 141 5.99 24.16 23.56
CA LEU A 141 6.20 24.87 24.82
C LEU A 141 7.68 25.26 24.94
N MET A 142 7.95 26.56 24.93
CA MET A 142 9.31 27.09 25.13
C MET A 142 9.58 27.40 26.59
N ILE A 143 8.62 28.01 27.29
CA ILE A 143 8.77 28.43 28.68
C ILE A 143 7.53 28.00 29.45
N LYS A 144 7.74 27.24 30.53
CA LYS A 144 6.63 26.77 31.37
C LYS A 144 6.00 27.93 32.14
N LYS A 145 4.70 27.83 32.45
CA LYS A 145 3.97 28.89 33.19
C LYS A 145 4.66 29.22 34.52
N GLU A 146 5.22 28.21 35.18
CA GLU A 146 5.90 28.32 36.47
C GLU A 146 7.22 29.10 36.39
N GLU A 147 7.81 29.25 35.19
CA GLU A 147 9.08 29.96 34.99
C GLU A 147 8.87 31.43 34.61
N ILE A 148 7.69 31.79 34.09
CA ILE A 148 7.37 33.16 33.66
C ILE A 148 7.26 34.11 34.86
N TRP A 149 6.84 33.60 36.03
CA TRP A 149 6.58 34.39 37.23
C TRP A 149 7.59 34.16 38.36
N LYS A 150 8.71 33.47 38.08
CA LYS A 150 9.81 33.38 39.04
C LYS A 150 10.49 34.74 39.13
N LYS A 151 10.25 35.42 40.25
CA LYS A 151 11.15 36.47 40.77
C LYS A 151 12.43 35.82 41.28
#